data_AF-A0A1I0TRA6-F1
#
_entry.id   AF-A0A1I0TRA6-F1
#
_cell.length_a   1.000
_cell.length_b   1.000
_cell.length_c   1.000
_cell.angle_alpha   90.00
_cell.angle_beta   90.00
_cell.angle_gamma   90.00
#
_symmetry.space_group_name_H-M   'P 1'
#
loop_
_entity.id
_entity.type
_entity.pdbx_description
1 polymer ?
#
loop_
_entity_poly.entity_id
_entity_poly.type
_entity_poly.pdbx_seq_one_letter_code
_entity_poly.pdbx_strand_id
1 'polypeptide(L)'
;MKKFVSALVIIVFTAIFPGDSFAHPGTLDELGGHFRNADCVYLLHEPTSIAMQAKNKTELAQLIKKHNSNSKCVQQLTVDKIDLQGHTLGGTASPAASSSKQSSSLQLGKKYPAKLVTCIDGDTARFIVNGREYTTRFLFIDTPESTIQIEPYGKEASRFTCSRLSRGNITLETDGNTLFDKYHRLLAWVWVGDKLLQEEIAKAGLVEDFYDYGDYKYEGRIRAAMDEAKQSGAGMYEASSSKTNSANHQTTINEKNKTESEESAAKSLDNEQKKQQAETNNQSVQKTNEKETSDSNTKHPIFYLLALAFIVAFFFFFKWK
;
A
#
# COMPACT_ATOMS: atom_id res chain seq x y z
N MET A 1 -41.36 57.35 -21.19
CA MET A 1 -39.95 57.57 -21.61
C MET A 1 -39.06 57.26 -20.41
N LYS A 2 -37.88 56.61 -20.50
CA LYS A 2 -37.15 56.03 -21.65
C LYS A 2 -36.94 54.52 -21.41
N LYS A 3 -36.55 53.77 -22.46
CA LYS A 3 -36.11 52.37 -22.33
C LYS A 3 -34.63 52.34 -21.91
N PHE A 4 -34.24 51.38 -21.08
CA PHE A 4 -32.88 50.85 -21.04
C PHE A 4 -32.95 49.32 -21.08
N VAL A 5 -32.34 48.74 -22.11
CA VAL A 5 -32.13 47.30 -22.24
C VAL A 5 -30.70 47.03 -21.82
N SER A 6 -30.50 46.15 -20.82
CA SER A 6 -29.19 45.61 -20.50
C SER A 6 -29.17 44.14 -20.88
N ALA A 7 -28.34 43.77 -21.86
CA ALA A 7 -28.26 42.42 -22.37
C ALA A 7 -27.31 41.59 -21.50
N LEU A 8 -27.87 40.72 -20.65
CA LEU A 8 -27.09 39.79 -19.84
C LEU A 8 -26.60 38.62 -20.69
N VAL A 9 -25.38 38.73 -21.24
CA VAL A 9 -24.74 37.65 -21.99
C VAL A 9 -24.21 36.60 -21.01
N ILE A 10 -25.03 35.59 -20.72
CA ILE A 10 -24.61 34.43 -19.93
C ILE A 10 -23.77 33.51 -20.83
N ILE A 11 -22.44 33.59 -20.70
CA ILE A 11 -21.53 32.63 -21.33
C ILE A 11 -21.57 31.34 -20.50
N VAL A 12 -22.43 30.40 -20.88
CA VAL A 12 -22.44 29.04 -20.32
C VAL A 12 -21.23 28.29 -20.87
N PHE A 13 -20.12 28.31 -20.11
CA PHE A 13 -18.92 27.57 -20.47
C PHE A 13 -19.11 26.08 -20.16
N THR A 14 -19.73 25.35 -21.08
CA THR A 14 -19.95 23.90 -20.96
C THR A 14 -18.61 23.16 -21.03
N ALA A 15 -17.98 22.96 -19.87
CA ALA A 15 -16.83 22.08 -19.74
C ALA A 15 -17.24 20.64 -20.09
N ILE A 16 -16.88 20.19 -21.29
CA ILE A 16 -17.05 18.81 -21.71
C ILE A 16 -15.97 17.98 -21.01
N PHE A 17 -16.26 17.56 -19.78
CA PHE A 17 -15.48 16.52 -19.11
C PHE A 17 -15.70 15.20 -19.86
N PRO A 18 -14.65 14.53 -20.37
CA PRO A 18 -14.76 13.13 -20.75
C PRO A 18 -15.11 12.33 -19.48
N GLY A 19 -16.22 11.60 -19.49
CA GLY A 19 -16.77 11.01 -18.28
C GLY A 19 -16.00 9.79 -17.79
N ASP A 20 -15.12 9.97 -16.81
CA ASP A 20 -14.46 8.89 -16.07
C ASP A 20 -15.50 7.99 -15.37
N SER A 21 -15.86 6.93 -16.09
CA SER A 21 -16.97 6.05 -15.73
C SER A 21 -16.52 4.96 -14.75
N PHE A 22 -15.99 5.38 -13.59
CA PHE A 22 -15.66 4.50 -12.44
C PHE A 22 -16.94 3.99 -11.76
N ALA A 23 -17.75 3.25 -12.51
CA ALA A 23 -19.12 2.87 -12.19
C ALA A 23 -19.24 1.38 -11.82
N HIS A 24 -18.89 1.08 -10.56
CA HIS A 24 -19.21 -0.19 -9.89
C HIS A 24 -19.95 0.11 -8.58
N PRO A 25 -21.29 0.21 -8.67
CA PRO A 25 -22.10 -0.77 -7.95
C PRO A 25 -23.23 -1.29 -8.86
N GLY A 26 -22.98 -2.41 -9.55
CA GLY A 26 -24.04 -3.14 -10.22
C GLY A 26 -24.76 -4.03 -9.21
N THR A 27 -26.07 -3.87 -9.05
CA THR A 27 -26.88 -4.92 -8.40
C THR A 27 -26.78 -6.19 -9.23
N LEU A 28 -26.54 -7.33 -8.57
CA LEU A 28 -26.58 -8.63 -9.25
C LEU A 28 -27.99 -8.87 -9.83
N ASP A 29 -28.04 -9.46 -11.01
CA ASP A 29 -29.27 -9.93 -11.63
C ASP A 29 -29.71 -11.30 -11.05
N GLU A 30 -30.82 -11.84 -11.56
CA GLU A 30 -31.36 -13.15 -11.14
C GLU A 30 -30.42 -14.34 -11.40
N LEU A 31 -29.31 -14.13 -12.13
CA LEU A 31 -28.28 -15.14 -12.38
C LEU A 31 -27.10 -15.02 -11.39
N GLY A 32 -27.03 -13.93 -10.62
CA GLY A 32 -25.93 -13.65 -9.69
C GLY A 32 -24.72 -12.98 -10.34
N GLY A 33 -24.94 -12.25 -11.44
CA GLY A 33 -23.88 -11.48 -12.11
C GLY A 33 -24.34 -10.07 -12.50
N HIS A 34 -23.42 -9.27 -13.02
CA HIS A 34 -23.75 -7.95 -13.57
C HIS A 34 -22.85 -7.58 -14.75
N PHE A 35 -23.25 -6.55 -15.50
CA PHE A 35 -22.41 -5.96 -16.54
C PHE A 35 -21.50 -4.87 -15.97
N ARG A 36 -20.20 -4.96 -16.25
CA ARG A 36 -19.27 -3.85 -16.07
C ARG A 36 -19.61 -2.72 -17.05
N ASN A 37 -19.85 -1.52 -16.52
CA ASN A 37 -20.36 -0.38 -17.30
C ASN A 37 -19.39 0.15 -18.36
N ALA A 38 -18.08 -0.04 -18.16
CA ALA A 38 -17.03 0.47 -19.05
C ALA A 38 -16.95 -0.26 -20.40
N ASP A 39 -17.09 -1.59 -20.41
CA ASP A 39 -16.83 -2.45 -21.57
C ASP A 39 -17.96 -3.45 -21.89
N CYS A 40 -19.02 -3.50 -21.07
CA CYS A 40 -20.09 -4.49 -21.14
C CYS A 40 -19.60 -5.94 -21.06
N VAL A 41 -18.51 -6.21 -20.35
CA VAL A 41 -18.19 -7.58 -19.90
C VAL A 41 -19.15 -7.95 -18.78
N TYR A 42 -19.77 -9.12 -18.90
CA TYR A 42 -20.61 -9.72 -17.87
C TYR A 42 -19.75 -10.49 -16.87
N LEU A 43 -19.93 -10.21 -15.58
CA LEU A 43 -19.18 -10.81 -14.48
C LEU A 43 -20.14 -11.64 -13.62
N LEU A 44 -19.99 -12.98 -13.62
CA LEU A 44 -20.84 -13.90 -12.86
C LEU A 44 -20.24 -14.17 -11.47
N HIS A 45 -20.67 -13.44 -10.45
CA HIS A 45 -20.06 -13.50 -9.11
C HIS A 45 -20.61 -14.65 -8.24
N GLU A 46 -21.93 -14.80 -8.18
CA GLU A 46 -22.63 -15.71 -7.26
C GLU A 46 -23.69 -16.55 -7.99
N PRO A 47 -23.30 -17.52 -8.85
CA PRO A 47 -24.21 -18.22 -9.76
C PRO A 47 -25.45 -18.80 -9.07
N THR A 48 -26.62 -18.29 -9.42
CA THR A 48 -27.88 -18.82 -8.89
C THR A 48 -28.23 -20.17 -9.51
N SER A 49 -29.25 -20.82 -8.95
CA SER A 49 -29.87 -22.02 -9.54
C SER A 49 -30.48 -21.79 -10.94
N ILE A 50 -30.60 -20.53 -11.39
CA ILE A 50 -30.95 -20.19 -12.78
C ILE A 50 -29.69 -20.24 -13.65
N ALA A 51 -28.62 -19.53 -13.25
CA ALA A 51 -27.34 -19.52 -13.99
C ALA A 51 -26.76 -20.92 -14.20
N MET A 52 -26.85 -21.77 -13.17
CA MET A 52 -26.29 -23.13 -13.17
C MET A 52 -27.03 -24.12 -14.08
N GLN A 53 -28.19 -23.76 -14.65
CA GLN A 53 -28.88 -24.56 -15.65
C GLN A 53 -28.16 -24.55 -17.01
N ALA A 54 -27.46 -23.46 -17.33
CA ALA A 54 -26.58 -23.41 -18.48
C ALA A 54 -25.39 -24.36 -18.28
N LYS A 55 -25.06 -25.15 -19.29
CA LYS A 55 -23.93 -26.10 -19.32
C LYS A 55 -22.66 -25.49 -19.91
N ASN A 56 -22.79 -24.34 -20.56
CA ASN A 56 -21.71 -23.65 -21.27
C ASN A 56 -22.02 -22.16 -21.39
N LYS A 57 -21.01 -21.35 -21.75
CA LYS A 57 -21.17 -19.89 -21.88
C LYS A 57 -22.20 -19.46 -22.94
N THR A 58 -22.50 -20.29 -23.95
CA THR A 58 -23.50 -19.98 -24.98
C THR A 58 -24.93 -20.06 -24.42
N GLU A 59 -25.23 -21.10 -23.64
CA GLU A 59 -26.48 -21.21 -22.88
C GLU A 59 -26.58 -20.11 -21.82
N LEU A 60 -25.49 -19.77 -21.12
CA LEU A 60 -25.48 -18.66 -20.17
C LEU A 60 -25.72 -17.31 -20.88
N ALA A 61 -25.17 -17.09 -22.07
CA ALA A 61 -25.46 -15.89 -22.87
C ALA A 61 -26.94 -15.74 -23.21
N GLN A 62 -27.67 -16.86 -23.40
CA GLN A 62 -29.13 -16.84 -23.59
C GLN A 62 -29.86 -16.48 -22.30
N LEU A 63 -29.42 -17.01 -21.14
CA LEU A 63 -29.95 -16.62 -19.83
C LEU A 63 -29.72 -15.14 -19.54
N ILE A 64 -28.50 -14.61 -19.74
CA ILE A 64 -28.18 -13.19 -19.52
C ILE A 64 -29.05 -12.29 -20.40
N LYS A 65 -29.24 -12.65 -21.68
CA LYS A 65 -30.12 -11.92 -22.62
C LYS A 65 -31.61 -11.96 -22.26
N LYS A 66 -32.01 -12.84 -21.33
CA LYS A 66 -33.39 -12.98 -20.83
C LYS A 66 -33.59 -12.34 -19.45
N HIS A 67 -32.60 -12.46 -18.56
CA HIS A 67 -32.72 -12.10 -17.14
C HIS A 67 -32.02 -10.78 -16.74
N ASN A 68 -31.21 -10.18 -17.62
CA ASN A 68 -30.54 -8.91 -17.35
C ASN A 68 -31.20 -7.72 -18.09
N SER A 69 -31.54 -6.66 -17.37
CA SER A 69 -32.25 -5.48 -17.92
C SER A 69 -31.37 -4.47 -18.66
N ASN A 70 -30.03 -4.64 -18.67
CA ASN A 70 -29.11 -3.68 -19.31
C ASN A 70 -29.08 -3.86 -20.84
N SER A 71 -30.07 -3.31 -21.54
CA SER A 71 -30.24 -3.41 -23.00
C SER A 71 -28.98 -3.04 -23.80
N LYS A 72 -28.27 -1.97 -23.40
CA LYS A 72 -27.01 -1.51 -24.02
C LYS A 72 -25.93 -2.60 -24.05
N CYS A 73 -25.82 -3.38 -22.97
CA CYS A 73 -24.83 -4.46 -22.87
C CYS A 73 -25.37 -5.79 -23.41
N VAL A 74 -26.65 -6.10 -23.18
CA VAL A 74 -27.36 -7.28 -23.70
C VAL A 74 -27.31 -7.38 -25.23
N GLN A 75 -27.50 -6.25 -25.94
CA GLN A 75 -27.45 -6.20 -27.41
C GLN A 75 -26.08 -6.58 -28.00
N GLN A 76 -24.99 -6.26 -27.28
CA GLN A 76 -23.61 -6.53 -27.72
C GLN A 76 -22.97 -7.76 -27.04
N LEU A 77 -23.74 -8.53 -26.26
CA LEU A 77 -23.19 -9.66 -25.51
C LEU A 77 -22.77 -10.80 -26.44
N THR A 78 -21.47 -11.06 -26.44
CA THR A 78 -20.79 -12.20 -27.06
C THR A 78 -20.27 -13.17 -25.97
N VAL A 79 -19.83 -14.37 -26.37
CA VAL A 79 -19.41 -15.45 -25.45
C VAL A 79 -18.06 -15.16 -24.77
N ASP A 80 -17.19 -14.42 -25.45
CA ASP A 80 -15.93 -13.87 -24.93
C ASP A 80 -16.15 -12.78 -23.87
N LYS A 81 -17.19 -11.95 -24.00
CA LYS A 81 -17.61 -10.94 -23.00
C LYS A 81 -18.29 -11.52 -21.76
N ILE A 82 -18.21 -12.83 -21.52
CA ILE A 82 -18.70 -13.47 -20.28
C ILE A 82 -17.50 -13.95 -19.47
N ASP A 83 -17.23 -13.31 -18.34
CA ASP A 83 -16.34 -13.85 -17.31
C ASP A 83 -17.15 -14.62 -16.27
N LEU A 84 -16.70 -15.85 -15.99
CA LEU A 84 -17.32 -16.72 -15.00
C LEU A 84 -16.77 -16.50 -13.58
N GLN A 85 -15.72 -15.67 -13.41
CA GLN A 85 -15.08 -15.17 -12.15
C GLN A 85 -14.60 -16.22 -11.12
N GLY A 86 -15.11 -17.44 -11.19
CA GLY A 86 -14.95 -18.56 -10.27
C GLY A 86 -15.31 -19.86 -10.97
N HIS A 87 -16.40 -19.87 -11.74
CA HIS A 87 -17.37 -20.95 -11.67
C HIS A 87 -17.43 -21.85 -12.91
N THR A 88 -17.81 -23.11 -12.69
CA THR A 88 -18.08 -24.12 -13.72
C THR A 88 -19.58 -24.25 -13.96
N LEU A 89 -19.99 -24.16 -15.22
CA LEU A 89 -21.39 -24.27 -15.64
C LEU A 89 -21.86 -25.73 -15.74
N GLY A 90 -23.17 -25.97 -15.59
CA GLY A 90 -23.81 -27.28 -15.74
C GLY A 90 -23.89 -28.14 -14.47
N GLY A 91 -23.83 -27.56 -13.28
CA GLY A 91 -23.78 -28.29 -12.01
C GLY A 91 -25.15 -28.63 -11.40
N THR A 92 -25.56 -29.90 -11.45
CA THR A 92 -26.48 -30.47 -10.45
C THR A 92 -25.73 -30.79 -9.15
N ALA A 93 -26.31 -30.48 -8.00
CA ALA A 93 -25.64 -30.64 -6.71
C ALA A 93 -25.70 -32.08 -6.18
N SER A 94 -24.58 -32.81 -6.18
CA SER A 94 -24.33 -33.96 -5.29
C SER A 94 -22.84 -34.33 -5.20
N PRO A 95 -22.39 -34.94 -4.08
CA PRO A 95 -20.95 -35.20 -3.84
C PRO A 95 -20.54 -36.66 -4.02
N ALA A 96 -19.38 -36.91 -4.66
CA ALA A 96 -18.42 -37.96 -4.27
C ALA A 96 -17.12 -37.91 -5.12
N ALA A 97 -15.99 -38.16 -4.47
CA ALA A 97 -14.74 -38.74 -4.98
C ALA A 97 -14.29 -38.46 -6.45
N SER A 98 -13.34 -37.53 -6.62
CA SER A 98 -12.18 -37.78 -7.48
C SER A 98 -10.96 -36.98 -7.02
N SER A 99 -9.76 -37.56 -7.15
CA SER A 99 -8.50 -36.95 -6.70
C SER A 99 -7.75 -36.31 -7.87
N SER A 100 -7.92 -35.00 -8.07
CA SER A 100 -6.95 -34.17 -8.80
C SER A 100 -7.11 -32.70 -8.43
N LYS A 101 -6.02 -32.06 -7.97
CA LYS A 101 -5.86 -30.61 -7.63
C LYS A 101 -7.19 -29.85 -7.42
N GLN A 102 -7.82 -30.10 -6.28
CA GLN A 102 -9.03 -29.39 -5.87
C GLN A 102 -8.73 -27.89 -5.67
N SER A 103 -9.16 -27.07 -6.64
CA SER A 103 -9.34 -25.63 -6.46
C SER A 103 -10.50 -25.41 -5.49
N SER A 104 -10.24 -25.58 -4.18
CA SER A 104 -11.22 -25.31 -3.15
C SER A 104 -11.66 -23.85 -3.22
N SER A 105 -12.97 -23.63 -3.08
CA SER A 105 -13.52 -22.28 -2.94
C SER A 105 -12.89 -21.59 -1.73
N LEU A 106 -12.67 -20.29 -1.85
CA LEU A 106 -12.27 -19.48 -0.70
C LEU A 106 -13.36 -19.54 0.37
N GLN A 107 -12.93 -19.57 1.62
CA GLN A 107 -13.76 -19.66 2.81
C GLN A 107 -13.32 -18.56 3.76
N LEU A 108 -14.26 -18.02 4.53
CA LEU A 108 -14.04 -16.90 5.43
C LEU A 108 -13.23 -17.33 6.66
N GLY A 109 -12.36 -16.45 7.17
CA GLY A 109 -11.51 -16.74 8.32
C GLY A 109 -10.37 -17.74 8.07
N LYS A 110 -9.97 -18.00 6.81
CA LYS A 110 -8.98 -19.03 6.43
C LYS A 110 -7.73 -18.46 5.77
N LYS A 111 -6.61 -19.17 5.94
CA LYS A 111 -5.31 -18.84 5.34
C LYS A 111 -5.07 -19.64 4.06
N TYR A 112 -4.56 -18.98 3.02
CA TYR A 112 -4.27 -19.56 1.71
C TYR A 112 -2.87 -19.14 1.22
N PRO A 113 -2.04 -20.09 0.73
CA PRO A 113 -0.77 -19.74 0.10
C PRO A 113 -1.04 -19.00 -1.22
N ALA A 114 -0.33 -17.92 -1.44
CA ALA A 114 -0.55 -17.00 -2.56
C ALA A 114 0.74 -16.75 -3.36
N LYS A 115 0.58 -16.42 -4.64
CA LYS A 115 1.67 -15.93 -5.50
C LYS A 115 1.35 -14.54 -5.99
N LEU A 116 2.27 -13.59 -5.83
CA LEU A 116 2.15 -12.25 -6.42
C LEU A 116 2.08 -12.37 -7.96
N VAL A 117 1.14 -11.65 -8.57
CA VAL A 117 1.08 -11.42 -10.02
C VAL A 117 1.54 -9.99 -10.33
N THR A 118 1.01 -9.01 -9.60
CA THR A 118 1.30 -7.58 -9.85
C THR A 118 0.95 -6.77 -8.60
N CYS A 119 1.84 -5.87 -8.20
CA CYS A 119 1.54 -4.79 -7.24
C CYS A 119 0.68 -3.72 -7.94
N ILE A 120 -0.36 -3.21 -7.31
CA ILE A 120 -1.14 -2.08 -7.84
C ILE A 120 -0.81 -0.83 -7.02
N ASP A 121 -1.07 -0.87 -5.71
CA ASP A 121 -0.83 0.25 -4.80
C ASP A 121 -0.36 -0.22 -3.41
N GLY A 122 -0.21 0.71 -2.45
CA GLY A 122 0.16 0.44 -1.06
C GLY A 122 -0.73 -0.59 -0.37
N ASP A 123 -2.04 -0.56 -0.63
CA ASP A 123 -3.04 -1.47 -0.04
C ASP A 123 -3.61 -2.54 -1.00
N THR A 124 -3.20 -2.56 -2.26
CA THR A 124 -3.86 -3.37 -3.30
C THR A 124 -2.85 -4.08 -4.19
N ALA A 125 -3.04 -5.39 -4.38
CA ALA A 125 -2.22 -6.20 -5.28
C ALA A 125 -3.03 -7.37 -5.87
N ARG A 126 -2.56 -7.96 -6.97
CA ARG A 126 -3.16 -9.15 -7.58
C ARG A 126 -2.36 -10.40 -7.23
N PHE A 127 -3.05 -11.46 -6.82
CA PHE A 127 -2.46 -12.72 -6.39
C PHE A 127 -3.14 -13.94 -7.03
N ILE A 128 -2.37 -14.98 -7.33
CA ILE A 128 -2.93 -16.32 -7.60
C ILE A 128 -3.12 -17.04 -6.27
N VAL A 129 -4.36 -17.46 -6.00
CA VAL A 129 -4.81 -18.21 -4.81
C VAL A 129 -5.60 -19.42 -5.28
N ASN A 130 -5.30 -20.61 -4.78
CA ASN A 130 -5.91 -21.90 -5.19
C ASN A 130 -5.89 -22.20 -6.71
N GLY A 131 -5.13 -21.44 -7.50
CA GLY A 131 -5.05 -21.55 -8.97
C GLY A 131 -5.77 -20.44 -9.75
N ARG A 132 -6.44 -19.50 -9.08
CA ARG A 132 -7.17 -18.36 -9.67
C ARG A 132 -6.53 -17.03 -9.27
N GLU A 133 -6.46 -16.08 -10.21
CA GLU A 133 -6.04 -14.70 -9.92
C GLU A 133 -7.17 -13.89 -9.29
N TYR A 134 -6.84 -13.12 -8.25
CA TYR A 134 -7.72 -12.20 -7.54
C TYR A 134 -7.01 -10.86 -7.32
N THR A 135 -7.65 -9.74 -7.70
CA THR A 135 -7.33 -8.43 -7.11
C THR A 135 -7.72 -8.47 -5.64
N THR A 136 -6.82 -8.11 -4.76
CA THR A 136 -6.98 -8.21 -3.30
C THR A 136 -6.76 -6.84 -2.68
N ARG A 137 -7.74 -6.38 -1.90
CA ARG A 137 -7.61 -5.18 -1.05
C ARG A 137 -7.18 -5.64 0.34
N PHE A 138 -6.13 -5.03 0.85
CA PHE A 138 -5.57 -5.34 2.15
C PHE A 138 -6.54 -4.82 3.20
N LEU A 139 -6.91 -5.66 4.16
CA LEU A 139 -7.84 -5.29 5.22
C LEU A 139 -7.35 -4.14 6.08
N PHE A 140 -8.32 -3.36 6.57
CA PHE A 140 -8.25 -2.34 7.61
C PHE A 140 -7.41 -1.08 7.35
N ILE A 141 -6.35 -1.11 6.53
CA ILE A 141 -5.59 0.10 6.19
C ILE A 141 -6.23 0.87 5.03
N ASP A 142 -5.91 2.15 4.90
CA ASP A 142 -5.97 2.92 3.64
C ASP A 142 -4.61 3.58 3.40
N THR A 143 -4.11 3.56 2.17
CA THR A 143 -2.80 4.16 1.81
C THR A 143 -3.00 5.25 0.77
N PRO A 144 -2.26 6.38 0.82
CA PRO A 144 -2.39 7.45 -0.16
C PRO A 144 -2.32 6.90 -1.60
N GLU A 145 -3.25 7.31 -2.45
CA GLU A 145 -3.45 6.71 -3.78
C GLU A 145 -2.32 7.11 -4.75
N SER A 146 -1.90 6.16 -5.58
CA SER A 146 -0.78 6.31 -6.52
C SER A 146 -1.08 5.90 -7.96
N THR A 147 -2.33 5.53 -8.27
CA THR A 147 -2.76 5.12 -9.62
C THR A 147 -3.83 6.04 -10.24
N ILE A 148 -4.94 6.31 -9.56
CA ILE A 148 -6.05 7.16 -10.05
C ILE A 148 -5.79 8.63 -9.68
N GLN A 149 -5.48 8.85 -8.40
CA GLN A 149 -4.94 10.09 -7.87
C GLN A 149 -3.43 9.88 -7.64
N ILE A 150 -2.63 10.96 -7.56
CA ILE A 150 -1.21 10.86 -7.21
C ILE A 150 -1.00 11.70 -5.96
N GLU A 151 -1.08 11.03 -4.82
CA GLU A 151 -1.04 11.66 -3.50
C GLU A 151 0.38 11.64 -2.92
N PRO A 152 0.73 12.58 -2.03
CA PRO A 152 1.99 12.52 -1.28
C PRO A 152 2.12 11.16 -0.58
N TYR A 153 3.31 10.55 -0.64
CA TYR A 153 3.62 9.23 -0.11
C TYR A 153 2.94 8.02 -0.78
N GLY A 154 2.05 8.19 -1.77
CA GLY A 154 1.40 7.03 -2.40
C GLY A 154 2.37 6.14 -3.18
N LYS A 155 3.28 6.74 -3.95
CA LYS A 155 4.33 5.98 -4.67
C LYS A 155 5.33 5.33 -3.71
N GLU A 156 5.56 5.95 -2.56
CA GLU A 156 6.35 5.41 -1.47
C GLU A 156 5.66 4.20 -0.83
N ALA A 157 4.35 4.26 -0.57
CA ALA A 157 3.52 3.16 -0.09
C ALA A 157 3.49 1.98 -1.08
N SER A 158 3.15 2.23 -2.35
CA SER A 158 3.14 1.22 -3.41
C SER A 158 4.52 0.53 -3.56
N ARG A 159 5.61 1.31 -3.60
CA ARG A 159 6.98 0.79 -3.66
C ARG A 159 7.36 0.00 -2.40
N PHE A 160 6.98 0.46 -1.21
CA PHE A 160 7.23 -0.24 0.05
C PHE A 160 6.52 -1.59 0.07
N THR A 161 5.22 -1.60 -0.19
CA THR A 161 4.39 -2.81 -0.31
C THR A 161 4.96 -3.79 -1.32
N CYS A 162 5.29 -3.32 -2.53
CA CYS A 162 5.85 -4.18 -3.57
C CYS A 162 7.22 -4.76 -3.18
N SER A 163 8.06 -4.00 -2.46
CA SER A 163 9.36 -4.48 -1.92
C SER A 163 9.21 -5.59 -0.87
N ARG A 164 8.06 -5.66 -0.18
CA ARG A 164 7.74 -6.74 0.77
C ARG A 164 7.20 -7.96 0.05
N LEU A 165 6.19 -7.78 -0.79
CA LEU A 165 5.56 -8.88 -1.55
C LEU A 165 6.57 -9.60 -2.45
N SER A 166 7.54 -8.88 -3.02
CA SER A 166 8.60 -9.45 -3.86
C SER A 166 9.55 -10.42 -3.13
N ARG A 167 9.49 -10.50 -1.79
CA ARG A 167 10.23 -11.50 -1.00
C ARG A 167 9.62 -12.90 -1.07
N GLY A 168 8.39 -13.03 -1.58
CA GLY A 168 7.67 -14.30 -1.65
C GLY A 168 7.16 -14.79 -0.30
N ASN A 169 6.93 -16.11 -0.19
CA ASN A 169 6.30 -16.77 0.97
C ASN A 169 5.01 -16.06 1.44
N ILE A 170 4.13 -15.75 0.49
CA ILE A 170 2.93 -14.94 0.73
C ILE A 170 1.78 -15.84 1.16
N THR A 171 1.07 -15.44 2.21
CA THR A 171 -0.19 -16.07 2.64
C THR A 171 -1.26 -15.00 2.78
N LEU A 172 -2.41 -15.20 2.14
CA LEU A 172 -3.60 -14.36 2.34
C LEU A 172 -4.48 -15.01 3.40
N GLU A 173 -4.97 -14.22 4.35
CA GLU A 173 -5.94 -14.64 5.35
C GLU A 173 -7.23 -13.84 5.20
N THR A 174 -8.33 -14.52 4.88
CA THR A 174 -9.66 -13.92 4.78
C THR A 174 -10.22 -13.62 6.17
N ASP A 175 -11.03 -12.56 6.29
CA ASP A 175 -11.55 -12.08 7.57
C ASP A 175 -12.80 -11.20 7.39
N GLY A 176 -13.46 -10.84 8.50
CA GLY A 176 -14.69 -10.04 8.47
C GLY A 176 -15.93 -10.85 8.08
N ASN A 177 -16.93 -10.19 7.48
CA ASN A 177 -18.24 -10.78 7.15
C ASN A 177 -18.39 -11.29 5.71
N THR A 178 -17.58 -10.79 4.76
CA THR A 178 -17.63 -11.18 3.34
C THR A 178 -16.24 -11.48 2.80
N LEU A 179 -16.15 -12.31 1.77
CA LEU A 179 -14.88 -12.58 1.06
C LEU A 179 -14.46 -11.43 0.15
N PHE A 180 -15.39 -10.58 -0.27
CA PHE A 180 -15.18 -9.54 -1.27
C PHE A 180 -15.82 -8.23 -0.85
N ASP A 181 -15.25 -7.11 -1.32
CA ASP A 181 -15.89 -5.80 -1.24
C ASP A 181 -16.87 -5.55 -2.41
N LYS A 182 -17.54 -4.39 -2.38
CA LYS A 182 -18.46 -3.91 -3.43
C LYS A 182 -17.81 -3.68 -4.82
N TYR A 183 -16.48 -3.79 -4.90
CA TYR A 183 -15.69 -3.71 -6.13
C TYR A 183 -15.16 -5.09 -6.56
N HIS A 184 -15.58 -6.16 -5.87
CA HIS A 184 -15.19 -7.56 -6.07
C HIS A 184 -13.68 -7.82 -5.85
N ARG A 185 -13.01 -6.97 -5.06
CA ARG A 185 -11.65 -7.24 -4.56
C ARG A 185 -11.73 -8.21 -3.39
N LEU A 186 -10.87 -9.22 -3.39
CA LEU A 186 -10.72 -10.17 -2.27
C LEU A 186 -10.26 -9.40 -1.02
N LEU A 187 -10.95 -9.60 0.10
CA LEU A 187 -10.58 -9.00 1.38
C LEU A 187 -9.62 -9.93 2.15
N ALA A 188 -8.40 -9.46 2.43
CA ALA A 188 -7.42 -10.26 3.16
C ALA A 188 -6.43 -9.47 4.04
N TRP A 189 -6.03 -10.10 5.14
CA TRP A 189 -4.77 -9.84 5.82
C TRP A 189 -3.62 -10.48 5.02
N VAL A 190 -2.55 -9.73 4.76
CA VAL A 190 -1.45 -10.19 3.90
C VAL A 190 -0.23 -10.50 4.73
N TRP A 191 0.21 -11.75 4.69
CA TRP A 191 1.38 -12.24 5.41
C TRP A 191 2.55 -12.47 4.45
N VAL A 192 3.74 -11.99 4.81
CA VAL A 192 5.01 -12.24 4.11
C VAL A 192 5.91 -12.99 5.07
N GLY A 193 5.91 -14.32 4.99
CA GLY A 193 6.46 -15.17 6.05
C GLY A 193 5.69 -15.02 7.37
N ASP A 194 6.39 -14.62 8.43
CA ASP A 194 5.84 -14.36 9.78
C ASP A 194 5.23 -12.96 9.94
N LYS A 195 5.47 -12.06 8.97
CA LYS A 195 5.16 -10.62 9.11
C LYS A 195 3.80 -10.30 8.51
N LEU A 196 2.98 -9.57 9.27
CA LEU A 196 1.75 -8.98 8.77
C LEU A 196 2.11 -7.70 8.00
N LEU A 197 1.88 -7.69 6.69
CA LEU A 197 2.32 -6.61 5.81
C LEU A 197 1.68 -5.27 6.19
N GLN A 198 0.38 -5.27 6.54
CA GLN A 198 -0.29 -4.07 7.03
C GLN A 198 0.38 -3.45 8.28
N GLU A 199 1.03 -4.26 9.14
CA GLU A 199 1.80 -3.72 10.26
C GLU A 199 3.10 -3.07 9.77
N GLU A 200 3.83 -3.69 8.84
CA GLU A 200 5.03 -3.08 8.27
C GLU A 200 4.73 -1.74 7.55
N ILE A 201 3.59 -1.63 6.85
CA ILE A 201 3.16 -0.38 6.18
C ILE A 201 2.79 0.69 7.22
N ALA A 202 2.04 0.32 8.27
CA ALA A 202 1.66 1.24 9.35
C ALA A 202 2.89 1.78 10.09
N LYS A 203 3.85 0.92 10.48
CA LYS A 203 5.10 1.34 11.16
C LYS A 203 6.02 2.18 10.28
N ALA A 204 5.90 2.08 8.96
CA ALA A 204 6.64 2.93 8.02
C ALA A 204 6.02 4.34 7.87
N GLY A 205 4.86 4.61 8.48
CA GLY A 205 4.14 5.88 8.31
C GLY A 205 3.55 6.04 6.91
N LEU A 206 3.03 4.95 6.34
CA LEU A 206 2.51 4.87 4.96
C LEU A 206 1.02 4.50 4.90
N VAL A 207 0.31 4.54 6.04
CA VAL A 207 -1.15 4.41 6.16
C VAL A 207 -1.72 5.80 6.47
N GLU A 208 -2.74 6.25 5.76
CA GLU A 208 -3.36 7.56 6.00
C GLU A 208 -4.53 7.46 6.98
N ASP A 209 -5.46 6.52 6.73
CA ASP A 209 -6.64 6.25 7.55
C ASP A 209 -6.93 4.74 7.63
N PHE A 210 -8.04 4.35 8.26
CA PHE A 210 -8.48 2.96 8.37
C PHE A 210 -9.78 2.70 7.60
N TYR A 211 -9.72 1.82 6.59
CA TYR A 211 -10.89 1.41 5.82
C TYR A 211 -11.57 0.19 6.46
N ASP A 212 -12.75 0.43 7.02
CA ASP A 212 -13.52 -0.53 7.81
C ASP A 212 -14.72 -1.11 7.02
N TYR A 213 -14.90 -2.44 7.05
CA TYR A 213 -16.12 -3.12 6.58
C TYR A 213 -16.69 -4.10 7.66
N GLY A 214 -16.32 -3.93 8.93
CA GLY A 214 -16.71 -4.76 10.08
C GLY A 214 -15.52 -5.32 10.87
N ASP A 215 -15.74 -5.75 12.11
CA ASP A 215 -14.69 -6.14 13.06
C ASP A 215 -13.69 -7.18 12.50
N TYR A 216 -12.38 -6.93 12.68
CA TYR A 216 -11.29 -7.78 12.20
C TYR A 216 -10.26 -8.19 13.28
N LYS A 217 -9.58 -9.32 13.07
CA LYS A 217 -8.63 -9.94 14.02
C LYS A 217 -7.47 -9.06 14.49
N TYR A 218 -6.98 -8.13 13.67
CA TYR A 218 -5.68 -7.50 13.86
C TYR A 218 -5.69 -5.98 13.97
N GLU A 219 -6.85 -5.33 13.99
CA GLU A 219 -6.95 -3.86 14.00
C GLU A 219 -6.11 -3.21 15.10
N GLY A 220 -6.17 -3.71 16.34
CA GLY A 220 -5.40 -3.18 17.47
C GLY A 220 -3.88 -3.20 17.25
N ARG A 221 -3.37 -4.20 16.51
CA ARG A 221 -1.94 -4.30 16.11
C ARG A 221 -1.60 -3.23 15.06
N ILE A 222 -2.52 -2.93 14.15
CA ILE A 222 -2.33 -1.90 13.12
C ILE A 222 -2.47 -0.49 13.71
N ARG A 223 -3.45 -0.24 14.58
CA ARG A 223 -3.63 1.03 15.32
C ARG A 223 -2.36 1.37 16.12
N ALA A 224 -1.87 0.43 16.93
CA ALA A 224 -0.62 0.61 17.68
C ALA A 224 0.60 0.87 16.78
N ALA A 225 0.70 0.21 15.62
CA ALA A 225 1.76 0.44 14.64
C ALA A 225 1.69 1.83 13.98
N MET A 226 0.48 2.32 13.70
CA MET A 226 0.26 3.67 13.17
C MET A 226 0.60 4.74 14.21
N ASP A 227 0.28 4.50 15.48
CA ASP A 227 0.59 5.43 16.58
C ASP A 227 2.09 5.44 16.94
N GLU A 228 2.78 4.30 16.82
CA GLU A 228 4.26 4.20 16.87
C GLU A 228 4.91 5.07 15.77
N ALA A 229 4.38 5.00 14.54
CA ALA A 229 4.82 5.83 13.42
C ALA A 229 4.53 7.33 13.64
N LYS A 230 3.36 7.71 14.15
CA LYS A 230 3.03 9.12 14.47
C LYS A 230 3.93 9.69 15.56
N GLN A 231 4.22 8.92 16.62
CA GLN A 231 5.08 9.35 17.73
C GLN A 231 6.54 9.52 17.31
N SER A 232 7.05 8.60 16.49
CA SER A 232 8.41 8.68 15.92
C SER A 232 8.54 9.69 14.77
N GLY A 233 7.42 10.12 14.18
CA GLY A 233 7.41 10.95 12.98
C GLY A 233 7.85 10.20 11.73
N ALA A 234 7.56 8.90 11.62
CA ALA A 234 7.92 8.11 10.45
C ALA A 234 7.04 8.45 9.23
N GLY A 235 7.61 8.37 8.03
CA GLY A 235 6.89 8.51 6.76
C GLY A 235 6.14 9.84 6.64
N MET A 236 4.84 9.79 6.37
CA MET A 236 4.03 11.00 6.23
C MET A 236 3.92 11.85 7.52
N TYR A 237 4.33 11.31 8.67
CA TYR A 237 4.20 11.97 9.97
C TYR A 237 5.42 12.81 10.41
N GLU A 238 6.48 12.94 9.59
CA GLU A 238 7.68 13.73 9.93
C GLU A 238 7.35 15.16 10.41
N ALA A 239 6.32 15.79 9.85
CA ALA A 239 5.91 17.14 10.20
C ALA A 239 5.07 17.25 11.50
N SER A 240 4.42 16.17 11.97
CA SER A 240 3.49 16.23 13.12
C SER A 240 4.20 16.11 14.47
N SER A 241 5.26 15.30 14.56
CA SER A 241 6.04 15.13 15.80
C SER A 241 6.69 16.45 16.28
N SER A 242 7.06 17.33 15.34
CA SER A 242 7.72 18.62 15.61
C SER A 242 6.92 19.60 16.46
N LYS A 243 5.59 19.43 16.60
CA LYS A 243 4.72 20.39 17.31
C LYS A 243 4.42 20.02 18.76
N THR A 244 4.68 18.80 19.19
CA THR A 244 4.30 18.32 20.54
C THR A 244 5.30 18.70 21.63
N ASN A 245 6.58 18.89 21.27
CA ASN A 245 7.67 19.06 22.24
C ASN A 245 8.02 20.51 22.61
N SER A 246 7.33 21.52 22.08
CA SER A 246 7.60 22.95 22.37
C SER A 246 6.72 23.57 23.47
N ALA A 247 5.93 22.77 24.19
CA ALA A 247 4.86 23.25 25.07
C ALA A 247 5.06 23.01 26.57
N ASN A 248 6.29 22.77 27.08
CA ASN A 248 6.52 22.74 28.53
C ASN A 248 7.95 23.04 29.03
N HIS A 249 8.58 24.15 28.62
CA HIS A 249 9.78 24.66 29.33
C HIS A 249 9.99 26.19 29.24
N GLN A 250 9.23 26.96 30.01
CA GLN A 250 9.58 28.29 30.55
C GLN A 250 8.59 28.62 31.68
N THR A 251 8.95 28.37 32.95
CA THR A 251 9.72 29.28 33.84
C THR A 251 8.91 30.47 34.33
N THR A 252 8.39 30.38 35.56
CA THR A 252 7.79 31.50 36.32
C THR A 252 8.50 31.69 37.66
N ILE A 253 9.32 32.74 37.71
CA ILE A 253 9.98 33.37 38.87
C ILE A 253 9.79 34.87 38.58
N ASN A 254 9.27 35.76 39.43
CA ASN A 254 9.06 35.81 40.89
C ASN A 254 7.63 36.42 41.17
N GLU A 255 7.13 36.78 42.36
CA GLU A 255 7.72 37.40 43.56
C GLU A 255 7.02 37.07 44.89
N LYS A 256 7.83 37.05 45.96
CA LYS A 256 7.60 37.55 47.33
C LYS A 256 6.33 37.16 48.12
N ASN A 257 6.58 36.54 49.28
CA ASN A 257 6.19 37.22 50.53
C ASN A 257 7.23 37.02 51.66
N LYS A 258 7.13 37.87 52.69
CA LYS A 258 7.99 38.04 53.89
C LYS A 258 7.56 37.04 55.01
N THR A 259 8.26 36.71 56.12
CA THR A 259 9.51 37.16 56.81
C THR A 259 10.04 35.99 57.69
N GLU A 260 11.05 36.24 58.54
CA GLU A 260 11.58 35.42 59.67
C GLU A 260 12.59 34.30 59.33
N SER A 261 13.63 33.98 60.12
CA SER A 261 14.72 34.77 60.77
C SER A 261 15.52 33.83 61.72
N GLU A 262 16.84 33.72 61.52
CA GLU A 262 17.90 33.30 62.49
C GLU A 262 17.89 31.84 63.06
N GLU A 263 18.99 31.22 63.54
CA GLU A 263 20.45 31.51 63.50
C GLU A 263 21.31 30.21 63.71
N SER A 264 22.47 30.12 63.03
CA SER A 264 23.66 29.26 63.32
C SER A 264 23.58 27.72 63.05
N ALA A 265 24.68 26.92 63.03
CA ALA A 265 26.10 27.18 63.29
C ALA A 265 27.12 26.30 62.49
N ALA A 266 28.11 26.95 61.86
CA ALA A 266 29.57 26.69 61.84
C ALA A 266 30.24 25.26 61.77
N LYS A 267 31.24 25.17 60.85
CA LYS A 267 32.49 24.33 60.85
C LYS A 267 32.31 22.81 60.56
N SER A 268 33.20 22.11 59.82
CA SER A 268 34.66 22.28 59.64
C SER A 268 35.24 21.67 58.34
N LEU A 269 36.33 22.28 57.84
CA LEU A 269 37.64 21.72 57.40
C LEU A 269 37.67 20.25 56.90
N ASP A 270 38.05 19.92 55.65
CA ASP A 270 39.27 20.26 54.84
C ASP A 270 40.44 19.28 55.03
N ASN A 271 40.82 18.58 53.93
CA ASN A 271 42.22 18.19 53.64
C ASN A 271 42.39 17.70 52.18
N GLU A 272 43.36 18.26 51.45
CA GLU A 272 43.80 17.81 50.11
C GLU A 272 45.24 17.28 50.19
N GLN A 273 45.53 16.08 49.63
CA GLN A 273 46.93 15.74 49.33
C GLN A 273 47.17 14.75 48.17
N LYS A 274 47.46 15.35 47.01
CA LYS A 274 48.54 14.97 46.05
C LYS A 274 49.43 13.76 46.40
N LYS A 275 49.73 12.93 45.39
CA LYS A 275 50.99 13.05 44.61
C LYS A 275 50.98 12.28 43.27
N GLN A 276 51.85 12.70 42.34
CA GLN A 276 52.28 11.99 41.12
C GLN A 276 53.50 11.09 41.49
N GLN A 277 54.04 10.16 40.69
CA GLN A 277 54.55 10.32 39.32
C GLN A 277 55.16 8.99 38.79
N ALA A 278 55.41 8.94 37.48
CA ALA A 278 56.00 7.91 36.62
C ALA A 278 57.08 6.94 37.16
N GLU A 279 57.20 5.79 36.48
CA GLU A 279 58.51 5.27 36.06
C GLU A 279 58.43 4.59 34.67
N THR A 280 59.56 4.52 33.96
CA THR A 280 59.68 4.10 32.55
C THR A 280 60.91 3.21 32.38
N ASN A 281 60.81 2.07 31.67
CA ASN A 281 61.90 1.34 30.98
C ASN A 281 61.40 -0.04 30.46
N ASN A 282 61.95 -0.69 29.42
CA ASN A 282 62.97 -0.28 28.44
C ASN A 282 62.75 -0.94 27.04
N GLN A 283 63.62 -0.60 26.08
CA GLN A 283 63.67 -1.03 24.68
C GLN A 283 64.17 -2.48 24.45
N SER A 284 63.82 -3.09 23.30
CA SER A 284 64.74 -3.74 22.30
C SER A 284 63.93 -4.53 21.25
N VAL A 285 64.08 -4.38 19.91
CA VAL A 285 65.18 -4.84 18.99
C VAL A 285 65.13 -6.38 18.80
N GLN A 286 65.06 -6.98 17.59
CA GLN A 286 65.10 -6.47 16.20
C GLN A 286 64.60 -7.49 15.13
N LYS A 287 64.42 -6.99 13.88
CA LYS A 287 64.67 -7.61 12.54
C LYS A 287 64.17 -9.02 12.13
N THR A 288 63.40 -9.01 11.04
CA THR A 288 63.58 -9.73 9.75
C THR A 288 64.18 -11.15 9.70
N ASN A 289 63.55 -12.03 8.91
CA ASN A 289 64.15 -12.49 7.65
C ASN A 289 63.08 -12.99 6.66
N GLU A 290 63.45 -13.05 5.38
CA GLU A 290 62.56 -13.38 4.26
C GLU A 290 62.41 -14.89 4.04
N LYS A 291 61.35 -15.30 3.33
CA LYS A 291 61.46 -16.40 2.38
C LYS A 291 60.46 -16.25 1.22
N GLU A 292 60.98 -16.22 0.00
CA GLU A 292 60.18 -16.27 -1.24
C GLU A 292 59.59 -17.67 -1.48
N THR A 293 58.45 -17.76 -2.17
CA THR A 293 58.33 -18.47 -3.47
C THR A 293 56.98 -18.19 -4.14
N SER A 294 56.98 -18.26 -5.48
CA SER A 294 55.87 -18.40 -6.46
C SER A 294 54.41 -18.54 -5.97
N ASP A 295 53.39 -18.03 -6.67
CA ASP A 295 53.26 -17.93 -8.14
C ASP A 295 52.37 -16.75 -8.62
N SER A 296 52.30 -16.57 -9.93
CA SER A 296 51.41 -15.72 -10.74
C SER A 296 49.90 -15.89 -10.44
N ASN A 297 48.97 -14.97 -10.77
CA ASN A 297 48.92 -13.82 -11.72
C ASN A 297 47.74 -12.88 -11.26
N THR A 298 47.39 -11.67 -11.75
CA THR A 298 47.65 -10.97 -13.02
C THR A 298 47.53 -9.42 -12.91
N LYS A 299 48.39 -8.68 -13.65
CA LYS A 299 48.29 -7.30 -14.19
C LYS A 299 47.31 -6.25 -13.59
N HIS A 300 47.90 -5.21 -13.00
CA HIS A 300 47.45 -3.79 -12.99
C HIS A 300 47.72 -3.09 -14.38
N PRO A 301 47.53 -1.76 -14.61
CA PRO A 301 46.89 -0.67 -13.80
C PRO A 301 45.89 0.27 -14.56
N ILE A 302 45.09 1.00 -13.76
CA ILE A 302 44.83 2.47 -13.76
C ILE A 302 45.05 3.28 -15.07
N PHE A 303 44.04 4.02 -15.57
CA PHE A 303 43.97 5.50 -15.52
C PHE A 303 42.65 6.15 -15.99
N TYR A 304 42.39 7.36 -15.48
CA TYR A 304 41.31 8.27 -15.86
C TYR A 304 41.48 8.82 -17.29
N LEU A 305 40.36 9.03 -18.00
CA LEU A 305 39.89 10.34 -18.53
C LEU A 305 38.88 10.15 -19.68
N LEU A 306 37.70 10.78 -19.57
CA LEU A 306 37.13 11.65 -20.61
C LEU A 306 35.81 12.26 -20.13
N ALA A 307 35.68 13.58 -20.27
CA ALA A 307 34.46 14.32 -20.02
C ALA A 307 34.32 15.43 -21.07
N LEU A 308 33.09 15.91 -21.27
CA LEU A 308 32.71 17.10 -22.04
C LEU A 308 33.06 17.12 -23.54
N ALA A 309 32.04 16.82 -24.35
CA ALA A 309 31.72 17.63 -25.53
C ALA A 309 30.22 17.51 -25.83
N PHE A 310 29.43 18.58 -25.62
CA PHE A 310 28.21 18.93 -26.38
C PHE A 310 27.60 20.24 -25.83
N ILE A 311 27.96 21.39 -26.43
CA ILE A 311 27.26 22.68 -26.26
C ILE A 311 27.16 23.37 -27.62
N VAL A 312 26.07 23.10 -28.39
CA VAL A 312 25.57 24.00 -29.44
C VAL A 312 24.04 23.84 -29.58
N ALA A 313 23.27 24.46 -28.68
CA ALA A 313 21.80 24.55 -28.82
C ALA A 313 21.12 25.73 -28.08
N PHE A 314 21.88 26.73 -27.62
CA PHE A 314 21.36 27.82 -26.76
C PHE A 314 21.32 29.20 -27.45
N PHE A 315 21.14 29.23 -28.78
CA PHE A 315 21.23 30.47 -29.58
C PHE A 315 20.08 30.67 -30.59
N PHE A 316 18.91 30.06 -30.37
CA PHE A 316 17.70 30.31 -31.16
C PHE A 316 16.47 30.74 -30.34
N PHE A 317 16.71 31.54 -29.30
CA PHE A 317 15.67 32.22 -28.53
C PHE A 317 16.05 33.67 -28.22
N PHE A 318 16.12 34.55 -29.24
CA PHE A 318 15.79 35.99 -29.16
C PHE A 318 15.98 36.74 -30.51
N LYS A 319 15.01 36.62 -31.45
CA LYS A 319 14.63 37.68 -32.42
C LYS A 319 13.48 37.23 -33.34
N TRP A 320 12.45 38.08 -33.43
CA TRP A 320 11.12 37.80 -34.04
C TRP A 320 10.38 36.59 -33.41
N LYS A 321 9.06 36.63 -33.26
CA LYS A 321 8.07 37.64 -33.67
C LYS A 321 7.04 37.85 -32.57
#